data_AF-A0A519XYH6-F1
#
_entry.id   AF-A0A519XYH6-F1
#
_cell.length_a   1.000
_cell.length_b   1.000
_cell.length_c   1.000
_cell.angle_alpha   90.00
_cell.angle_beta   90.00
_cell.angle_gamma   90.00
#
_symmetry.space_group_name_H-M   'P 1'
#
loop_
_entity.id
_entity.type
_entity.pdbx_description
1 polymer ?
#
loop_
_entity_poly.entity_id
_entity_poly.type
_entity_poly.pdbx_seq_one_letter_code
_entity_poly.pdbx_strand_id
1 'polypeptide(L)' 'MVETLEQATTVVARPQFKSHYDNFIGGKWVAPVKGQYFDNPSPIDGKVFCKV' A
#
# COMPACT_ATOMS: atom_id res chain seq x y z
N MET A 1 -33.06 8.06 -21.13
CA MET A 1 -31.71 7.47 -21.28
C MET A 1 -30.75 8.51 -20.75
N VAL A 2 -30.08 8.37 -19.63
CA VAL A 2 -29.42 7.17 -19.09
C VAL A 2 -29.43 7.32 -17.56
N GLU A 3 -29.83 6.29 -16.81
CA GLU A 3 -29.67 6.26 -15.35
C GLU A 3 -28.28 5.68 -15.05
N THR A 4 -27.43 6.48 -14.41
CA THR A 4 -26.12 6.03 -13.93
C THR A 4 -26.30 5.40 -12.55
N LEU A 5 -26.03 4.10 -12.44
CA LEU A 5 -26.05 3.37 -11.18
C LEU A 5 -24.75 3.70 -10.40
N GLU A 6 -24.85 4.50 -9.34
CA GLU A 6 -23.79 4.61 -8.34
C GLU A 6 -23.66 3.26 -7.62
N GLN A 7 -22.55 2.58 -7.85
CA GLN A 7 -22.26 1.32 -7.20
C GLN A 7 -21.79 1.59 -5.77
N ALA A 8 -22.49 1.03 -4.78
CA ALA A 8 -22.12 1.16 -3.38
C ALA A 8 -20.72 0.56 -3.13
N THR A 9 -19.79 1.42 -2.75
CA THR A 9 -18.40 1.08 -2.43
C THR A 9 -18.35 0.27 -1.13
N THR A 10 -18.47 -1.05 -1.21
CA THR A 10 -18.24 -1.96 -0.08
C THR A 10 -16.73 -2.14 0.15
N VAL A 11 -16.01 -1.05 0.46
CA VAL A 11 -14.59 -1.15 0.81
C VAL A 11 -14.49 -1.48 2.28
N VAL A 12 -14.01 -2.69 2.55
CA VAL A 12 -13.70 -3.17 3.90
C VAL A 12 -12.66 -2.25 4.55
N ALA A 13 -12.74 -2.07 5.88
CA ALA A 13 -11.80 -1.23 6.60
C ALA A 13 -10.35 -1.67 6.33
N ARG A 14 -9.48 -0.69 6.01
CA ARG A 14 -8.06 -0.96 5.73
C ARG A 14 -7.37 -1.51 6.98
N PRO A 15 -6.55 -2.57 6.85
CA PRO A 15 -5.68 -3.01 7.94
C PRO A 15 -4.69 -1.92 8.34
N GLN A 16 -4.11 -2.06 9.53
CA GLN A 16 -3.06 -1.16 10.01
C GLN A 16 -1.71 -1.62 9.46
N PHE A 17 -1.08 -0.79 8.62
CA PHE A 17 0.22 -1.06 8.01
C PHE A 17 1.30 -0.17 8.64
N LYS A 18 2.56 -0.63 8.61
CA LYS A 18 3.70 0.26 8.90
C LYS A 18 3.87 1.26 7.74
N SER A 19 4.43 2.43 8.03
CA SER A 19 4.71 3.45 7.00
C SER A 19 5.69 2.94 5.95
N HIS A 20 6.66 2.12 6.36
CA HIS A 20 7.59 1.44 5.49
C HIS A 20 8.06 0.10 6.08
N TYR A 21 8.68 -0.73 5.24
CA TYR A 21 9.36 -1.95 5.63
C TYR A 21 10.77 -1.96 5.05
N ASP A 22 11.73 -2.37 5.87
CA ASP A 22 13.12 -2.55 5.45
C ASP A 22 13.32 -3.86 4.69
N ASN A 23 14.51 -4.04 4.10
CA ASN A 23 14.90 -5.32 3.53
C ASN A 23 15.21 -6.32 4.65
N PHE A 24 14.83 -7.58 4.46
CA PHE A 24 15.20 -8.63 5.40
C PHE A 24 16.39 -9.42 4.87
N ILE A 25 17.58 -9.18 5.45
CA ILE A 25 18.85 -9.73 4.97
C ILE A 25 19.57 -10.37 6.15
N GLY A 26 19.90 -11.67 6.02
CA GLY A 26 20.67 -12.39 7.05
C GLY A 26 20.00 -12.43 8.42
N GLY A 27 18.67 -12.46 8.48
CA GLY A 27 17.91 -12.51 9.74
C GLY A 27 17.68 -11.14 10.40
N LYS A 28 18.01 -10.03 9.73
CA LYS A 28 17.85 -8.67 10.26
C LYS A 28 17.12 -7.78 9.26
N TRP A 29 16.40 -6.79 9.79
CA TRP A 29 15.85 -5.70 9.01
C TRP A 29 16.94 -4.67 8.75
N VAL A 30 17.16 -4.33 7.49
CA VAL A 30 18.24 -3.47 7.01
C VAL A 30 17.67 -2.46 6.00
N ALA A 31 17.87 -1.18 6.30
CA ALA A 31 17.48 -0.10 5.39
C ALA A 31 18.20 -0.23 4.02
N PRO A 32 17.57 0.19 2.91
CA PRO A 32 18.21 0.25 1.61
C PRO A 32 19.51 1.06 1.64
N VAL A 33 20.55 0.59 0.96
CA VAL A 33 21.88 1.25 0.96
C VAL A 33 21.81 2.70 0.46
N LYS A 34 20.89 3.00 -0.46
CA LYS A 34 20.67 4.35 -1.00
C LYS A 34 19.55 5.12 -0.28
N GLY A 35 18.95 4.57 0.77
CA GLY A 35 17.80 5.15 1.48
C GLY A 35 16.53 5.28 0.64
N GLN A 36 16.46 4.61 -0.51
CA GLN A 36 15.33 4.69 -1.44
C GLN A 36 14.33 3.58 -1.13
N TYR A 37 13.08 3.98 -0.95
CA TYR A 37 11.93 3.09 -0.84
C TYR A 37 10.92 3.44 -1.93
N PHE A 38 10.18 2.44 -2.40
CA PHE A 38 9.14 2.59 -3.42
C PHE A 38 7.76 2.66 -2.77
N ASP A 39 6.86 3.44 -3.38
CA ASP A 39 5.47 3.46 -2.98
C ASP A 39 4.77 2.15 -3.37
N ASN A 40 3.99 1.58 -2.43
CA ASN A 40 3.16 0.41 -2.67
C ASN A 40 1.69 0.84 -2.77
N PRO A 41 1.18 1.15 -3.99
CA PRO A 41 -0.22 1.51 -4.18
C PRO A 41 -1.11 0.26 -4.06
N SER A 42 -2.25 0.42 -3.38
CA SER A 42 -3.24 -0.65 -3.28
C SER A 42 -3.88 -0.90 -4.65
N PRO A 43 -4.05 -2.17 -5.09
CA PRO A 43 -4.73 -2.47 -6.35
C PRO A 43 -6.26 -2.24 -6.27
N ILE A 44 -6.81 -1.99 -5.08
CA ILE A 44 -8.25 -1.79 -4.88
C ILE A 44 -8.66 -0.34 -5.19
N ASP A 45 -7.83 0.62 -4.83
CA ASP A 45 -8.16 2.06 -4.87
C ASP A 45 -6.99 2.96 -5.30
N GLY A 46 -5.84 2.37 -5.67
CA GLY A 46 -4.65 3.07 -6.16
C GLY A 46 -3.88 3.89 -5.10
N LYS A 47 -4.39 3.99 -3.87
CA LYS A 47 -3.77 4.82 -2.83
C LYS A 47 -2.61 4.08 -2.17
N VAL A 48 -1.47 4.76 -2.05
CA VAL A 48 -0.29 4.28 -1.33
C VAL A 48 -0.63 3.99 0.12
N PHE A 49 -0.24 2.81 0.61
CA PHE A 49 -0.49 2.41 2.00
C PHE A 49 0.78 2.06 2.77
N CYS A 50 1.90 1.78 2.09
CA CYS A 50 3.22 1.66 2.69
C CYS A 50 4.32 1.92 1.66
N LYS A 51 5.57 1.97 2.12
CA LYS A 51 6.77 1.94 1.27
C LYS A 51 7.60 0.69 1.53
N VAL A 52 8.35 0.22 0.53
CA VAL A 52 9.25 -0.95 0.62
C VAL A 52 10.58 -0.70 -0.06
#